data_AF-A0AAW5MWZ2-F1
#
_entry.id   AF-A0AAW5MWZ2-F1
#
_cell.length_a   1.000
_cell.length_b   1.000
_cell.length_c   1.000
_cell.angle_alpha   90.00
_cell.angle_beta   90.00
_cell.angle_gamma   90.00
#
_symmetry.space_group_name_H-M   'P 1'
#
loop_
_entity.id
_entity.type
_entity.pdbx_description
1 polymer ?
#
loop_
_entity_poly.entity_id
_entity_poly.type
_entity_poly.pdbx_seq_one_letter_code
_entity_poly.pdbx_strand_id
1 'polypeptide(L)'
;TSAQFYHMYRQIQQEDATQLLHICLTDVALPSGDGASSFAQLKTQQPATLCYAPPLSTDDTAEILFTSCTTSRPKGVVITHYNLRFA
;
A
#
# COMPACT_ATOMS: atom_id res chain seq x y z
N THR A 1 8.46 6.30 16.08
CA THR A 1 8.02 7.70 15.92
C THR A 1 6.54 7.80 15.54
N SER A 2 6.00 6.84 14.80
CA SER A 2 4.60 6.82 14.31
C SER A 2 3.51 6.84 15.38
N ALA A 3 3.75 6.28 16.58
CA ALA A 3 2.74 6.21 17.66
C ALA A 3 2.30 7.59 18.20
N GLN A 4 3.19 8.58 18.20
CA GLN A 4 2.91 9.91 18.74
C GLN A 4 1.88 10.67 17.89
N PHE A 5 1.85 10.39 16.58
CA PHE A 5 0.90 11.03 15.65
C PHE A 5 -0.41 10.26 15.50
N TYR A 6 -0.50 9.02 16.03
CA TYR A 6 -1.68 8.19 15.88
C TYR A 6 -2.96 8.88 16.37
N HIS A 7 -2.90 9.56 17.51
CA HIS A 7 -4.05 10.27 18.06
C HIS A 7 -4.55 11.38 17.11
N MET A 8 -3.64 12.10 16.45
CA MET A 8 -3.99 13.14 15.49
C MET A 8 -4.75 12.55 14.28
N TYR A 9 -4.24 11.44 13.72
CA TYR A 9 -4.92 10.79 12.59
C TYR A 9 -6.26 10.16 13.00
N ARG A 10 -6.38 9.66 14.24
CA ARG A 10 -7.66 9.16 14.76
C ARG A 10 -8.70 10.25 14.91
N GLN A 11 -8.29 11.44 15.35
CA GLN A 11 -9.18 12.60 15.42
C GLN A 11 -9.68 12.96 14.01
N ILE A 12 -8.78 13.05 13.02
CA ILE A 12 -9.14 13.32 11.63
C ILE A 12 -10.09 12.24 11.06
N GLN A 13 -9.91 10.97 11.43
CA GLN A 13 -10.78 9.88 11.00
C GLN A 13 -12.20 9.95 11.60
N GLN A 14 -12.39 10.67 12.71
CA GLN A 14 -13.69 10.85 13.36
C GLN A 14 -14.45 12.08 12.88
N GLU A 15 -13.84 12.91 12.02
CA GLU A 15 -14.50 14.08 11.45
C GLU A 15 -15.48 13.65 10.34
N ASP A 16 -16.72 14.15 10.38
CA ASP A 16 -17.79 13.77 9.43
C ASP A 16 -17.43 13.99 7.96
N ALA A 17 -16.50 14.90 7.65
CA ALA A 17 -16.09 15.25 6.29
C ALA A 17 -14.79 14.54 5.83
N THR A 18 -14.25 13.62 6.61
CA THR A 18 -12.95 13.02 6.33
C THR A 18 -12.97 12.03 5.17
N GLN A 19 -11.88 12.00 4.41
CA GLN A 19 -11.61 10.94 3.43
C GLN A 19 -10.69 9.85 3.99
N LEU A 20 -10.22 10.00 5.23
CA LEU A 20 -9.32 9.04 5.86
C LEU A 20 -10.11 7.83 6.35
N LEU A 21 -10.13 6.75 5.56
CA LEU A 21 -10.93 5.57 5.86
C LEU A 21 -10.24 4.60 6.82
N HIS A 22 -8.92 4.46 6.72
CA HIS A 22 -8.17 3.43 7.45
C HIS A 22 -6.76 3.89 7.79
N ILE A 23 -6.30 3.55 9.00
CA ILE A 23 -4.94 3.86 9.46
C ILE A 23 -4.14 2.56 9.62
N CYS A 24 -3.07 2.40 8.85
CA CYS A 24 -2.16 1.25 8.98
C CYS A 24 -0.84 1.69 9.63
N LEU A 25 -0.51 1.11 10.80
CA LEU A 25 0.69 1.43 11.55
C LEU A 25 1.79 0.40 11.29
N THR A 26 2.99 0.86 10.96
CA THR A 26 4.14 -0.02 10.67
C THR A 26 4.86 -0.53 11.92
N ASP A 27 4.94 0.30 12.97
CA ASP A 27 5.92 0.08 14.06
C ASP A 27 5.29 -0.40 15.38
N VAL A 28 4.00 -0.15 15.60
CA VAL A 28 3.35 -0.40 16.90
C VAL A 28 2.19 -1.36 16.77
N ALA A 29 2.18 -2.37 17.63
CA ALA A 29 1.00 -3.18 17.89
C ALA A 29 0.06 -2.38 18.80
N LEU A 30 -0.83 -1.59 18.21
CA LEU A 30 -1.94 -1.00 18.96
C LEU A 30 -3.06 -2.03 19.12
N PRO A 31 -3.86 -1.95 20.19
CA PRO A 31 -5.09 -2.73 20.29
C PRO A 31 -5.97 -2.40 19.09
N SER A 32 -6.51 -3.44 18.45
CA SER A 32 -7.39 -3.37 17.27
C SER A 32 -8.65 -2.57 17.60
N GLY A 33 -8.56 -1.25 17.45
CA GLY A 33 -9.70 -0.34 17.52
C GLY A 33 -10.34 -0.22 16.15
N ASP A 34 -11.62 0.14 16.15
CA ASP A 34 -12.42 0.29 14.93
C ASP A 34 -11.79 1.37 14.02
N GLY A 35 -11.25 0.97 12.86
CA GLY A 35 -10.62 1.85 11.86
C GLY A 35 -9.08 1.93 11.83
N ALA A 36 -8.36 1.11 12.59
CA ALA A 36 -6.89 1.04 12.52
C ALA A 36 -6.34 -0.40 12.54
N SER A 37 -5.22 -0.65 11.84
CA SER A 37 -4.54 -1.95 11.78
C SER A 37 -3.04 -1.85 12.03
N SER A 38 -2.45 -2.92 12.55
CA SER A 38 -0.99 -3.08 12.61
C SER A 38 -0.46 -3.83 11.38
N PHE A 39 0.47 -3.22 10.65
CA PHE A 39 1.14 -3.85 9.51
C PHE A 39 1.89 -5.12 9.93
N ALA A 40 2.56 -5.12 11.07
CA ALA A 40 3.29 -6.28 11.56
C ALA A 40 2.36 -7.49 11.80
N GLN A 41 1.17 -7.24 12.35
CA GLN A 41 0.15 -8.27 12.54
C GLN A 41 -0.41 -8.76 11.19
N LEU A 42 -0.80 -7.83 10.29
CA LEU A 42 -1.28 -8.17 8.95
C LEU A 42 -0.25 -8.99 8.16
N LYS A 43 1.02 -8.59 8.21
CA LYS A 43 2.12 -9.31 7.56
C LYS A 43 2.29 -10.72 8.12
N THR A 44 2.12 -10.91 9.43
CA THR A 44 2.20 -12.24 10.05
C THR A 44 1.03 -13.14 9.64
N GLN A 45 -0.14 -12.55 9.37
CA GLN A 45 -1.32 -13.27 8.88
C GLN A 45 -1.27 -13.57 7.37
N GLN A 46 -0.35 -12.93 6.63
CA GLN A 46 -0.23 -13.14 5.20
C GLN A 46 0.30 -14.56 4.92
N PRO A 47 -0.39 -15.35 4.08
CA PRO A 47 0.06 -16.69 3.74
C PRO A 47 1.39 -16.64 2.99
N ALA A 48 2.26 -17.61 3.27
CA ALA A 48 3.54 -17.75 2.57
C ALA A 48 3.37 -18.23 1.11
N THR A 49 2.20 -18.74 0.76
CA THR A 49 1.83 -19.16 -0.59
C THR A 49 0.83 -18.18 -1.20
N LEU A 50 0.91 -18.01 -2.52
CA LEU A 50 -0.04 -17.18 -3.26
C LEU A 50 -1.43 -17.81 -3.19
N CYS A 51 -2.42 -17.06 -2.70
CA CYS A 51 -3.83 -17.45 -2.76
C CYS A 51 -4.45 -17.28 -4.15
N TYR A 52 -3.79 -16.52 -5.03
CA TYR A 52 -4.22 -16.23 -6.38
C TYR A 52 -3.03 -16.35 -7.34
N ALA A 53 -3.16 -17.25 -8.31
CA ALA A 53 -2.13 -17.54 -9.31
C ALA A 53 -2.81 -17.67 -10.69
N PRO A 54 -3.15 -16.53 -11.33
CA PRO A 54 -3.71 -16.55 -12.68
C PRO A 54 -2.64 -17.03 -13.68
N PRO A 55 -3.04 -17.55 -14.85
CA PRO A 55 -2.11 -17.73 -15.96
C PRO A 55 -1.49 -16.37 -16.32
N LEU A 56 -0.17 -16.34 -16.52
CA LEU A 56 0.58 -15.15 -16.88
C LEU A 56 1.16 -15.29 -18.29
N SER A 57 1.12 -14.20 -19.05
CA SER A 57 1.81 -14.00 -20.31
C SER A 57 3.03 -13.10 -20.14
N THR A 58 4.01 -13.23 -21.03
CA THR A 58 5.18 -12.34 -21.05
C THR A 58 4.81 -10.88 -21.35
N ASP A 59 3.68 -10.67 -22.03
CA ASP A 59 3.16 -9.34 -22.38
C ASP A 59 2.30 -8.72 -21.26
N ASP A 60 2.01 -9.46 -20.18
CA ASP A 60 1.29 -8.91 -19.04
C ASP A 60 2.14 -7.85 -18.33
N THR A 61 1.45 -6.81 -17.84
CA THR A 61 2.08 -5.75 -17.03
C THR A 61 2.58 -6.33 -15.71
N ALA A 62 3.86 -6.17 -15.44
CA ALA A 62 4.50 -6.59 -14.20
C ALA A 62 4.68 -5.43 -13.21
N GLU A 63 4.95 -4.22 -13.73
CA GLU A 63 5.22 -3.03 -12.92
C GLU A 63 4.72 -1.75 -13.62
N ILE A 64 4.31 -0.76 -12.82
CA ILE A 64 4.11 0.61 -13.28
C ILE A 64 5.02 1.53 -12.47
N LEU A 65 6.06 2.08 -13.10
CA LEU A 65 6.96 3.02 -12.46
C LEU A 65 6.45 4.45 -12.62
N PHE A 66 6.06 5.08 -11.52
CA PHE A 66 5.69 6.49 -11.50
C PHE A 66 6.92 7.37 -11.32
N THR A 67 7.18 8.25 -12.29
CA THR A 67 8.29 9.19 -12.25
C THR A 67 7.78 10.62 -12.12
N SER A 68 8.48 11.44 -11.33
CA SER A 68 8.23 12.88 -11.32
C SER A 68 8.64 13.46 -12.67
N CYS A 69 7.69 14.11 -13.34
CA CYS A 69 7.93 14.83 -14.59
C CYS A 69 7.80 16.33 -14.34
N THR A 70 8.44 17.14 -15.20
CA THR A 70 8.43 18.61 -15.11
C THR A 70 7.04 19.23 -15.33
N THR A 71 6.07 18.45 -15.84
CA THR A 71 4.72 18.91 -16.19
C THR A 71 3.70 18.71 -15.05
N SER A 72 4.14 18.66 -13.79
CA SER A 72 3.33 18.52 -12.55
C SER A 72 2.51 17.23 -12.35
N ARG A 73 2.29 16.45 -13.42
CA ARG A 73 1.62 15.15 -13.35
C ARG A 73 2.64 14.02 -13.51
N PRO A 74 2.73 13.07 -12.56
CA PRO A 74 3.59 11.90 -12.70
C PRO A 74 3.25 11.10 -13.96
N LYS A 75 4.27 10.58 -14.66
CA LYS A 75 4.08 9.62 -15.76
C LYS A 75 4.22 8.20 -15.23
N GLY A 76 3.28 7.33 -15.56
CA GLY A 76 3.36 5.89 -15.29
C GLY A 76 3.99 5.16 -16.47
N VAL A 77 5.19 4.63 -16.28
CA VAL A 77 5.86 3.77 -17.26
C VAL A 77 5.39 2.34 -17.01
N VAL A 78 4.71 1.75 -17.99
CA VAL A 78 4.25 0.37 -17.94
C VAL A 78 5.39 -0.56 -18.36
N ILE A 79 5.72 -1.53 -17.52
CA ILE A 79 6.79 -2.50 -17.75
C ILE A 79 6.17 -3.91 -17.71
N THR A 80 6.34 -4.66 -18.80
CA THR A 80 5.86 -6.05 -18.89
C THR A 80 6.84 -7.05 -18.29
N HIS A 81 6.40 -8.29 -18.05
CA HIS A 81 7.31 -9.37 -17.65
C HIS A 81 8.45 -9.58 -18.64
N TYR A 82 8.20 -9.46 -19.95
CA TYR A 82 9.23 -9.55 -20.98
C TYR A 82 10.29 -8.46 -20.84
N ASN A 83 9.88 -7.21 -20.59
CA ASN A 83 10.81 -6.09 -20.44
C ASN A 83 11.78 -6.29 -19.26
N LEU A 84 11.29 -6.81 -18.13
CA LEU A 84 12.09 -7.05 -16.93
C LEU A 84 13.21 -8.08 -17.12
N ARG A 85 13.10 -8.99 -18.10
CA ARG A 85 14.16 -9.97 -18.39
C ARG A 85 15.47 -9.29 -18.81
N PHE A 86 15.41 -8.07 -19.33
CA PHE A 86 16.54 -7.32 -19.88
C PHE A 86 16.85 -6.03 -19.12
N ALA A 87 16.12 -5.76 -18.03
CA ALA A 87 16.31 -4.60 -17.17
C ALA A 87 17.46 -4.81 -16.17
#